data_AF-A0A953YZQ3-F1
#
_entry.id   AF-A0A953YZQ3-F1
#
_cell.length_a   1.000
_cell.length_b   1.000
_cell.length_c   1.000
_cell.angle_alpha   90.00
_cell.angle_beta   90.00
_cell.angle_gamma   90.00
#
_symmetry.space_group_name_H-M   'P 1'
#
loop_
_entity.id
_entity.type
_entity.pdbx_description
1 polymer ?
#
loop_
_entity_poly.entity_id
_entity_poly.type
_entity_poly.pdbx_seq_one_letter_code
_entity_poly.pdbx_strand_id
1 'polypeptide(L)'
;MKSCDTCPLRASCVEVCPELEAQLPKEHDGRDRFMRNEMTELSLKAFREQQMLHDAYRAYRDHLMASQLEAFERYYIDGLSVRAIAEEVGTSPAAVAQRLRSGRERLLRLAERGRL
;
A
#
# COMPACT_ATOMS: atom_id res chain seq x y z
N MET A 1 10.94 3.14 -32.73
CA MET A 1 9.89 2.45 -31.93
C MET A 1 8.55 2.88 -32.51
N LYS A 2 7.78 1.99 -33.15
CA LYS A 2 6.47 2.36 -33.70
C LYS A 2 5.43 2.21 -32.60
N SER A 3 4.85 3.31 -32.12
CA SER A 3 3.72 3.26 -31.21
C SER A 3 2.46 2.86 -31.97
N CYS A 4 1.56 2.12 -31.32
CA CYS A 4 0.25 1.78 -31.90
C CYS A 4 -0.52 3.03 -32.32
N ASP A 5 -0.26 4.18 -31.68
CA ASP A 5 -0.88 5.48 -31.98
C ASP A 5 -0.61 6.03 -33.36
N THR A 6 0.41 5.52 -34.04
CA THR A 6 0.77 5.92 -35.41
C THR A 6 0.54 4.81 -36.43
N CYS A 7 -0.08 3.70 -36.02
CA CYS A 7 -0.32 2.56 -36.91
C CYS A 7 -1.52 2.84 -37.84
N PRO A 8 -1.32 2.83 -39.18
CA PRO A 8 -2.40 3.08 -40.13
C PRO A 8 -3.49 1.99 -40.12
N LEU A 9 -3.19 0.82 -39.56
CA LEU A 9 -4.13 -0.30 -39.46
C LEU A 9 -4.85 -0.34 -38.10
N ARG A 10 -4.59 0.60 -37.17
CA ARG A 10 -5.14 0.58 -35.80
C ARG A 10 -6.67 0.49 -35.77
N ALA A 11 -7.34 1.25 -36.64
CA ALA A 11 -8.80 1.31 -36.70
C ALA A 11 -9.44 -0.01 -37.19
N SER A 12 -8.65 -0.90 -37.79
CA SER A 12 -9.08 -2.19 -38.34
C SER A 12 -8.39 -3.39 -37.70
N CYS A 13 -7.61 -3.19 -36.62
CA CYS A 13 -6.96 -4.28 -35.91
C CYS A 13 -8.01 -5.16 -35.21
N VAL A 14 -8.02 -6.45 -35.54
CA VAL A 14 -8.93 -7.46 -34.93
C VAL A 14 -8.17 -8.45 -34.06
N GLU A 15 -6.88 -8.63 -34.31
CA GLU A 15 -5.98 -9.52 -33.55
C GLU A 15 -4.84 -8.72 -32.90
N VAL A 16 -4.22 -9.31 -31.88
CA VAL A 16 -3.08 -8.70 -31.18
C VAL A 16 -1.89 -8.59 -32.14
N CYS A 17 -1.31 -7.40 -32.24
CA CYS A 17 -0.16 -7.16 -33.10
C CYS A 17 1.08 -7.90 -32.55
N PRO A 18 1.73 -8.79 -33.34
CA PRO A 18 2.91 -9.53 -32.87
C PRO A 18 4.09 -8.64 -32.46
N GLU A 19 4.27 -7.51 -33.15
CA GLU A 19 5.32 -6.53 -32.82
C GLU A 19 5.08 -5.84 -31.48
N LEU A 20 3.81 -5.62 -31.11
CA LEU A 20 3.44 -5.05 -29.81
C LEU A 20 3.56 -6.12 -28.72
N GLU A 21 3.09 -7.34 -28.99
CA GLU A 21 3.21 -8.47 -28.07
C GLU A 21 4.67 -8.81 -27.72
N ALA A 22 5.59 -8.64 -28.68
CA ALA A 22 7.03 -8.79 -28.44
C ALA A 22 7.61 -7.74 -27.47
N GLN A 23 6.96 -6.59 -27.33
CA GLN A 23 7.38 -5.50 -26.45
C GLN A 23 6.73 -5.55 -25.07
N LEU A 24 5.63 -6.29 -24.92
CA LEU A 24 4.98 -6.48 -23.62
C LEU A 24 5.84 -7.39 -22.72
N PRO A 25 5.88 -7.14 -21.39
CA PRO A 25 6.47 -8.06 -20.44
C PRO A 25 5.86 -9.45 -20.62
N LYS A 26 6.69 -10.49 -20.76
CA LYS A 26 6.18 -11.85 -20.94
C LYS A 26 5.61 -12.36 -19.62
N GLU A 27 4.67 -13.31 -19.66
CA GLU A 27 4.05 -13.87 -18.44
C GLU A 27 5.07 -14.39 -17.42
N HIS A 28 6.19 -14.93 -17.89
CA HIS A 28 7.28 -15.39 -17.03
C HIS A 28 8.07 -14.23 -16.41
N ASP A 29 8.17 -13.07 -17.06
CA ASP A 29 8.84 -11.88 -16.51
C ASP A 29 8.07 -11.30 -15.31
N GLY A 30 6.73 -11.40 -15.33
CA GLY A 30 5.88 -10.99 -14.22
C GLY A 30 5.99 -11.89 -12.98
N ARG A 31 6.21 -13.19 -13.18
CA ARG A 31 6.42 -14.15 -12.09
C ARG A 31 7.83 -14.11 -11.52
N ASP A 32 8.85 -13.90 -12.36
CA ASP A 32 10.24 -14.15 -11.95
C ASP A 32 11.00 -12.93 -11.42
N ARG A 33 10.70 -11.70 -11.86
CA ARG A 33 11.55 -10.55 -11.49
C ARG A 33 11.29 -9.99 -10.09
N PHE A 34 10.04 -10.07 -9.61
CA PHE A 34 9.69 -9.63 -8.25
C PHE A 34 9.87 -10.73 -7.19
N MET A 35 9.85 -12.01 -7.59
CA MET A 35 9.86 -13.18 -6.67
C MET A 35 11.25 -13.81 -6.47
N ARG A 36 12.29 -13.41 -7.24
CA ARG A 36 13.65 -13.97 -7.09
C ARG A 36 14.44 -13.41 -5.91
N ASN A 37 14.01 -12.29 -5.35
CA ASN A 37 14.51 -11.87 -4.04
C ASN A 37 13.66 -12.56 -2.99
N GLU A 38 14.29 -13.16 -1.98
CA GLU A 38 13.77 -14.00 -0.88
C GLU A 38 12.58 -13.41 -0.09
N MET A 39 11.50 -13.04 -0.77
CA MET A 39 10.24 -12.70 -0.15
C MET A 39 9.49 -14.01 0.09
N THR A 40 9.67 -14.54 1.31
CA THR A 40 8.85 -15.65 1.81
C THR A 40 7.35 -15.30 1.69
N GLU A 41 6.47 -16.29 1.60
CA GLU A 41 5.02 -16.05 1.56
C GLU A 41 4.51 -15.18 2.72
N LEU A 42 5.16 -15.30 3.89
CA LEU A 42 4.99 -14.44 5.06
C LEU A 42 5.26 -12.95 4.76
N SER A 43 6.29 -12.65 3.96
CA SER A 43 6.63 -11.28 3.58
C SER A 43 5.65 -10.68 2.56
N LEU A 44 5.09 -11.49 1.65
CA LEU A 44 4.04 -11.05 0.73
C LEU A 44 2.74 -10.73 1.46
N LYS A 45 2.36 -11.58 2.42
CA LYS A 45 1.20 -11.33 3.28
C LYS A 45 1.40 -10.05 4.10
N ALA A 46 2.56 -9.91 4.75
CA ALA A 46 2.89 -8.71 5.53
C ALA A 46 2.89 -7.44 4.66
N PHE A 47 3.44 -7.52 3.45
CA PHE A 47 3.43 -6.42 2.49
C PHE A 47 2.01 -6.03 2.08
N ARG A 48 1.15 -7.01 1.76
CA ARG A 48 -0.27 -6.76 1.45
C ARG A 48 -1.01 -6.13 2.63
N GLU A 49 -0.79 -6.63 3.85
CA GLU A 49 -1.40 -6.06 5.06
C GLU A 49 -0.94 -4.61 5.29
N GLN A 50 0.33 -4.31 5.03
CA GLN A 50 0.87 -2.96 5.14
C GLN A 50 0.29 -2.03 4.06
N GLN A 51 0.17 -2.51 2.82
CA GLN A 51 -0.45 -1.77 1.72
C GLN A 51 -1.93 -1.46 2.02
N MET A 52 -2.69 -2.46 2.49
CA MET A 52 -4.09 -2.25 2.89
C MET A 52 -4.22 -1.22 4.01
N LEU A 53 -3.35 -1.26 5.02
CA LEU A 53 -3.38 -0.27 6.11
C LEU A 53 -3.05 1.13 5.59
N HIS A 54 -2.08 1.25 4.69
CA HIS A 54 -1.71 2.52 4.08
C HIS A 54 -2.87 3.11 3.24
N ASP A 55 -3.54 2.29 2.45
CA ASP A 55 -4.67 2.73 1.62
C ASP A 55 -5.88 3.10 2.49
N ALA A 56 -6.15 2.32 3.54
CA ALA A 56 -7.15 2.65 4.55
C ALA A 56 -6.84 3.98 5.26
N TYR A 57 -5.57 4.22 5.61
CA TYR A 57 -5.15 5.49 6.20
C TYR A 57 -5.42 6.66 5.26
N ARG A 58 -5.02 6.55 3.98
CA ARG A 58 -5.27 7.62 2.99
C ARG A 58 -6.75 7.93 2.81
N ALA A 59 -7.61 6.92 2.83
CA ALA A 59 -9.05 7.11 2.64
C ALA A 59 -9.78 7.60 3.90
N TYR A 60 -9.33 7.21 5.10
CA TYR A 60 -10.11 7.36 6.33
C TYR A 60 -9.39 8.08 7.47
N ARG A 61 -8.24 8.73 7.24
CA ARG A 61 -7.48 9.46 8.29
C ARG A 61 -8.33 10.44 9.10
N ASP A 62 -9.26 11.16 8.44
CA ASP A 62 -10.13 12.16 9.08
C ASP A 62 -11.15 11.54 10.07
N HIS A 63 -11.29 10.22 10.05
CA HIS A 63 -12.15 9.50 10.98
C HIS A 63 -11.41 9.12 12.27
N LEU A 64 -10.09 9.29 12.35
CA LEU A 64 -9.32 9.05 13.56
C LEU A 64 -9.53 10.18 14.58
N MET A 65 -9.46 9.84 15.87
CA MET A 65 -9.36 10.87 16.91
C MET A 65 -8.01 11.59 16.78
N ALA A 66 -7.94 12.86 17.19
CA ALA A 66 -6.69 13.64 17.12
C ALA A 66 -5.48 12.93 17.76
N SER A 67 -5.67 12.30 18.92
CA SER A 67 -4.61 11.54 19.60
C SER A 67 -4.21 10.24 18.89
N GLN A 68 -5.12 9.66 18.11
CA GLN A 68 -4.82 8.48 17.28
C GLN A 68 -4.08 8.90 16.02
N LEU A 69 -4.53 9.98 15.37
CA LEU A 69 -3.90 10.54 14.19
C LEU A 69 -2.46 10.97 14.48
N GLU A 70 -2.25 11.73 15.56
CA GLU A 70 -0.90 12.16 15.97
C GLU A 70 0.03 10.95 16.22
N ALA A 71 -0.45 9.93 16.94
CA ALA A 71 0.34 8.73 17.18
C ALA A 71 0.66 7.98 15.87
N PHE A 72 -0.30 7.91 14.94
CA PHE A 72 -0.14 7.26 13.65
C PHE A 72 0.89 7.96 12.77
N GLU A 73 0.79 9.29 12.64
CA GLU A 73 1.70 10.09 11.83
C GLU A 73 3.13 9.97 12.35
N ARG A 74 3.33 10.17 13.65
CA ARG A 74 4.66 10.04 14.27
C ARG A 74 5.26 8.64 14.11
N TYR A 75 4.44 7.59 14.20
CA TYR A 75 4.93 6.21 14.10
C TYR A 75 5.21 5.78 12.65
N TYR A 76 4.23 5.96 11.75
CA TYR A 76 4.29 5.42 10.38
C TYR A 76 4.88 6.39 9.36
N ILE A 77 4.81 7.70 9.60
CA ILE A 77 5.35 8.72 8.69
C ILE A 77 6.72 9.20 9.19
N ASP A 78 6.81 9.58 10.46
CA ASP A 78 8.06 10.12 11.01
C ASP A 78 9.03 9.01 11.49
N GLY A 79 8.57 7.75 11.54
CA GLY A 79 9.39 6.60 11.92
C GLY A 79 9.80 6.57 13.39
N LEU A 80 9.08 7.28 14.27
CA LEU A 80 9.39 7.33 15.69
C LEU A 80 8.96 6.06 16.42
N SER A 81 9.77 5.67 17.42
CA SER A 81 9.41 4.57 18.31
C SER A 81 8.29 4.97 19.28
N VAL A 82 7.53 3.99 19.80
CA VAL A 82 6.50 4.21 20.83
C VAL A 82 7.04 4.98 22.05
N ARG A 83 8.30 4.75 22.43
CA ARG A 83 8.94 5.46 23.55
C ARG A 83 9.22 6.92 23.21
N ALA A 84 9.79 7.19 22.04
CA ALA A 84 10.05 8.56 21.58
C ALA A 84 8.75 9.37 21.47
N ILE A 85 7.70 8.78 20.91
CA ILE A 85 6.37 9.42 20.83
C ILE A 85 5.82 9.71 22.23
N ALA A 86 5.97 8.76 23.17
CA ALA A 86 5.49 8.94 24.53
C ALA A 86 6.21 10.10 25.25
N GLU A 87 7.53 10.21 25.06
CA GLU A 87 8.35 11.31 25.58
C GLU A 87 7.94 12.65 24.96
N GLU A 88 7.80 12.74 23.64
CA GLU A 88 7.45 13.99 22.94
C GLU A 88 6.04 14.48 23.25
N VAL A 89 5.08 13.57 23.41
CA VAL A 89 3.66 13.91 23.68
C VAL A 89 3.37 14.01 25.18
N GLY A 90 4.34 13.69 26.05
CA GLY A 90 4.17 13.73 27.50
C GLY A 90 3.16 12.70 28.03
N THR A 91 3.23 11.46 27.55
CA THR A 91 2.32 10.37 27.92
C THR A 91 3.07 9.07 28.21
N SER A 92 2.37 8.00 28.61
CA SER A 92 2.99 6.68 28.78
C SER A 92 3.13 5.92 27.44
N PRO A 93 4.16 5.06 27.27
CA PRO A 93 4.29 4.18 26.11
C PRO A 93 3.07 3.27 25.91
N ALA A 94 2.44 2.82 27.00
CA ALA A 94 1.23 2.00 26.95
C ALA A 94 0.05 2.76 26.32
N ALA A 95 -0.10 4.05 26.64
CA ALA A 95 -1.13 4.89 26.02
C ALA A 95 -0.88 5.08 24.52
N VAL A 96 0.37 5.28 24.11
CA VAL A 96 0.74 5.37 22.68
C VAL A 96 0.43 4.06 21.95
N ALA A 97 0.84 2.92 22.51
CA ALA A 97 0.54 1.61 21.93
C ALA A 97 -0.98 1.37 21.79
N GLN A 98 -1.78 1.81 22.76
CA GLN A 98 -3.23 1.71 22.69
C GLN A 98 -3.84 2.65 21.63
N ARG A 99 -3.31 3.86 21.46
CA ARG A 99 -3.72 4.80 20.39
C ARG A 99 -3.46 4.20 19.01
N LEU A 100 -2.27 3.64 18.80
CA LEU A 100 -1.90 2.94 17.56
C LEU A 100 -2.81 1.73 17.29
N ARG A 101 -3.02 0.86 18.29
CA ARG A 101 -3.88 -0.32 18.13
C ARG A 101 -5.31 0.05 17.78
N SER A 102 -5.92 0.94 18.57
CA SER A 102 -7.31 1.37 18.36
C SER A 102 -7.50 2.16 17.07
N GLY A 103 -6.53 2.98 16.67
CA GLY A 103 -6.52 3.66 15.37
C GLY A 103 -6.47 2.66 14.22
N ARG A 104 -5.59 1.65 14.29
CA ARG A 104 -5.49 0.58 13.28
C ARG A 104 -6.81 -0.18 13.13
N GLU A 105 -7.38 -0.64 14.23
CA GLU A 105 -8.68 -1.34 14.23
C GLU A 105 -9.81 -0.47 13.67
N ARG A 106 -9.76 0.84 13.88
CA ARG A 106 -10.75 1.78 13.33
C ARG A 106 -10.60 1.92 11.82
N LEU A 107 -9.39 2.12 11.31
CA LEU A 107 -9.12 2.21 9.87
C LEU A 107 -9.52 0.92 9.14
N LEU A 108 -9.15 -0.25 9.67
CA LEU A 108 -9.49 -1.52 9.05
C LEU A 108 -11.01 -1.77 9.01
N ARG A 109 -11.73 -1.47 10.11
CA ARG A 109 -13.19 -1.56 10.11
C ARG A 109 -13.86 -0.61 9.11
N LEU A 110 -13.29 0.58 8.90
CA LEU A 110 -13.80 1.53 7.91
C LEU A 110 -13.52 1.02 6.49
N ALA A 111 -12.33 0.47 6.23
CA ALA A 111 -12.00 -0.13 4.95
C ALA A 111 -12.89 -1.32 4.60
N GLU A 112 -13.16 -2.22 5.56
CA GLU A 112 -14.08 -3.34 5.39
C GLU A 112 -15.52 -2.91 5.04
N ARG A 113 -15.97 -1.79 5.61
CA ARG A 113 -17.32 -1.24 5.39
C ARG A 113 -17.44 -0.43 4.10
N GLY A 114 -16.40 0.32 3.74
CA GLY A 114 -16.34 1.13 2.52
C GLY A 114 -15.90 0.36 1.28
N ARG A 115 -15.44 -0.89 1.45
CA ARG A 115 -14.91 -1.79 0.41
C ARG A 115 -13.99 -1.08 -0.58
N LEU A 116 -12.85 -0.62 -0.04
CA LEU A 116 -11.58 -0.64 -0.76
C LEU A 116 -11.15 -2.08 -0.99
#